data_AF-A0A957RHB5-F1
#
_entry.id   AF-A0A957RHB5-F1
#
_cell.length_a   1.000
_cell.length_b   1.000
_cell.length_c   1.000
_cell.angle_alpha   90.00
_cell.angle_beta   90.00
_cell.angle_gamma   90.00
#
_symmetry.space_group_name_H-M   'P 1'
#
loop_
_entity.id
_entity.type
_entity.pdbx_description
1 polymer ?
#
loop_
_entity_poly.entity_id
_entity_poly.type
_entity_poly.pdbx_seq_one_letter_code
_entity_poly.pdbx_strand_id
1 'polypeptide(L)' 'WSRRATLYGSDQTPGRSPALLDPAQDAARVRAMYTHPHFARRGVGRLILTLCEEAARAEGFTCAELMATLA' A
#
# COMPACT_ATOMS: atom_id res chain seq x y z
N TRP A 1 -3.34 -1.83 -1.93
CA TRP A 1 -2.64 -0.63 -2.43
C TRP A 1 -3.61 0.55 -2.51
N SER A 2 -3.13 1.77 -2.73
CA SER A 2 -3.94 2.99 -2.80
C SER A 2 -3.26 4.08 -3.64
N ARG A 3 -4.06 4.84 -4.40
CA ARG A 3 -3.66 6.06 -5.11
C ARG A 3 -3.89 7.36 -4.32
N ARG A 4 -4.24 7.26 -3.04
CA ARG A 4 -4.47 8.43 -2.16
C ARG A 4 -3.16 8.88 -1.53
N ALA A 5 -2.93 10.20 -1.46
CA ALA A 5 -1.74 10.79 -0.85
C ALA A 5 -1.64 10.55 0.67
N THR A 6 -2.77 10.32 1.34
CA THR A 6 -2.78 10.00 2.77
C THR A 6 -2.16 8.62 3.03
N LEU A 7 -0.98 8.61 3.65
CA LEU A 7 -0.19 7.40 3.93
C LEU A 7 -0.74 6.54 5.07
N TYR A 8 -1.12 7.16 6.19
CA TYR A 8 -1.64 6.48 7.39
C TYR A 8 -2.85 7.19 7.98
N GLY A 9 -3.52 6.53 8.92
CA GLY A 9 -4.74 7.03 9.57
C GLY A 9 -6.01 6.33 9.09
N SER A 10 -6.98 6.21 9.99
CA SER A 10 -8.33 5.73 9.67
C SER A 10 -9.18 6.89 9.13
N ASP A 11 -10.42 6.60 8.74
CA ASP A 11 -11.29 7.65 8.18
C ASP A 11 -11.56 8.82 9.14
N GLN A 12 -11.37 8.62 10.45
CA GLN A 12 -11.60 9.63 11.48
C GLN A 12 -10.34 10.41 11.89
N THR A 13 -9.18 10.16 11.27
CA THR A 13 -7.95 10.86 11.63
C THR A 13 -7.92 12.28 11.00
N PRO A 14 -7.69 13.36 11.78
CA PRO A 14 -7.48 14.70 11.23
C PRO A 14 -6.21 14.81 10.38
N GLY A 15 -6.15 15.77 9.45
CA GLY A 15 -4.94 16.04 8.64
C GLY A 15 -4.80 15.19 7.37
N ARG A 16 -5.90 14.60 6.88
CA ARG A 16 -5.90 13.85 5.62
C ARG A 16 -5.86 14.78 4.41
N SER A 17 -5.10 14.37 3.40
CA SER A 17 -5.16 14.99 2.07
C SER A 17 -6.15 14.21 1.19
N PRO A 18 -7.13 14.90 0.56
CA PRO A 18 -7.98 14.29 -0.45
C PRO A 18 -7.25 14.05 -1.77
N ALA A 19 -6.02 14.57 -1.92
CA ALA A 19 -5.26 14.48 -3.15
C ALA A 19 -5.02 13.02 -3.57
N LEU A 20 -5.07 12.82 -4.87
CA LEU A 20 -4.61 11.60 -5.51
C LEU A 20 -3.14 11.77 -5.89
N LEU A 21 -2.44 10.65 -5.96
CA LEU A 21 -1.06 10.54 -6.40
C LEU A 21 -0.98 10.59 -7.92
N ASP A 22 0.07 11.20 -8.45
CA ASP A 22 0.44 11.16 -9.86
C ASP A 22 1.27 9.90 -10.14
N PRO A 23 0.78 8.92 -10.92
CA PRO A 23 1.52 7.69 -11.22
C PRO A 23 2.88 7.89 -11.90
N ALA A 24 3.10 9.05 -12.54
CA ALA A 24 4.35 9.38 -13.19
C ALA A 24 5.42 9.94 -12.24
N GLN A 25 5.04 10.41 -11.06
CA GLN A 25 5.93 11.11 -10.12
C GLN A 25 5.95 10.49 -8.73
N ASP A 26 4.81 9.96 -8.29
CA ASP A 26 4.58 9.45 -6.94
C ASP A 26 4.60 7.92 -6.89
N ALA A 27 4.96 7.39 -5.72
CA ALA A 27 4.86 5.96 -5.42
C ALA A 27 3.45 5.55 -4.97
N ALA A 28 2.92 4.47 -5.55
CA ALA A 28 1.70 3.84 -5.05
C ALA A 28 1.88 3.40 -3.60
N ARG A 29 0.85 3.60 -2.75
CA ARG A 29 0.95 3.29 -1.32
C ARG A 29 0.43 1.88 -1.02
N VAL A 30 1.28 1.01 -0.50
CA VAL A 30 0.86 -0.22 0.18
C VAL A 30 0.82 0.07 1.69
N ARG A 31 -0.41 0.10 2.23
CA ARG A 31 -0.67 0.34 3.65
C ARG A 31 -0.77 -0.98 4.41
N ALA A 32 -1.16 -0.91 5.68
CA ALA A 32 -1.20 -2.04 6.60
C ALA A 32 -1.74 -3.33 5.97
N MET A 33 -0.92 -4.38 6.04
CA MET A 33 -1.26 -5.75 5.66
C MET A 33 -0.88 -6.68 6.81
N TYR A 34 -1.72 -7.67 7.08
CA TYR A 34 -1.54 -8.61 8.18
C TYR A 34 -1.64 -10.03 7.65
N THR A 35 -0.72 -10.89 8.08
CA THR A 35 -0.81 -12.33 7.84
C THR A 35 -0.94 -13.00 9.20
N HIS A 36 -1.98 -13.80 9.38
CA HIS A 36 -2.16 -14.55 10.61
C HIS A 36 -0.93 -15.46 10.87
N PRO A 37 -0.39 -15.54 12.09
CA PRO A 37 0.88 -16.23 12.38
C PRO A 37 0.94 -17.69 11.90
N HIS A 38 -0.18 -18.43 11.96
CA HIS A 38 -0.24 -19.81 11.44
C HIS A 38 0.05 -19.93 9.93
N PHE A 39 -0.04 -18.84 9.18
CA PHE A 39 0.24 -18.75 7.75
C PHE A 39 1.57 -18.04 7.46
N ALA A 40 2.36 -17.73 8.48
CA ALA A 40 3.70 -17.18 8.29
C ALA A 40 4.55 -18.13 7.43
N ARG A 41 5.41 -17.54 6.59
CA ARG A 41 6.32 -18.27 5.68
C ARG A 41 5.65 -19.19 4.65
N ARG A 42 4.32 -19.07 4.44
CA ARG A 42 3.57 -19.80 3.40
C ARG A 42 3.33 -19.01 2.11
N GLY A 43 4.01 -17.87 1.95
CA GLY A 43 3.90 -17.03 0.75
C GLY A 43 2.71 -16.07 0.70
N VAL A 44 1.83 -16.05 1.71
CA VAL A 44 0.65 -15.15 1.75
C VAL A 44 1.03 -13.67 1.62
N GLY A 45 2.04 -13.22 2.39
CA GLY A 45 2.52 -11.84 2.29
C GLY A 45 3.07 -11.51 0.90
N ARG A 46 3.80 -12.44 0.26
CA ARG A 46 4.30 -12.26 -1.10
C ARG A 46 3.14 -12.13 -2.10
N LEU A 47 2.12 -12.98 -1.98
CA LEU A 47 0.95 -12.93 -2.85
C LEU A 47 0.21 -11.59 -2.73
N ILE A 48 0.01 -11.09 -1.51
CA ILE A 48 -0.63 -9.79 -1.28
C ILE A 48 0.16 -8.66 -1.93
N LEU A 49 1.50 -8.65 -1.79
CA LEU A 49 2.36 -7.64 -2.39
C LEU A 49 2.32 -7.72 -3.93
N THR A 50 2.43 -8.91 -4.51
CA THR A 50 2.34 -9.09 -5.97
C THR A 50 1.02 -8.55 -6.53
N LEU A 51 -0.11 -8.88 -5.91
CA LEU A 51 -1.42 -8.36 -6.34
C LEU A 51 -1.52 -6.84 -6.23
N CYS A 52 -0.88 -6.25 -5.20
CA CYS A 52 -0.82 -4.80 -5.04
C CYS A 52 0.02 -4.13 -6.13
N GLU A 53 1.19 -4.67 -6.41
CA GLU A 53 2.12 -4.17 -7.44
C GLU A 53 1.51 -4.29 -8.84
N GLU A 54 0.87 -5.42 -9.16
CA GLU A 54 0.21 -5.64 -10.45
C GLU A 54 -0.92 -4.64 -10.69
N ALA A 55 -1.77 -4.44 -9.70
CA ALA A 55 -2.88 -3.50 -9.81
C ALA A 55 -2.42 -2.03 -9.85
N ALA A 56 -1.40 -1.65 -9.08
CA ALA A 56 -0.81 -0.31 -9.18
C ALA A 56 -0.16 -0.07 -10.55
N ARG A 57 0.57 -1.06 -11.08
CA ARG A 57 1.18 -1.00 -12.41
C ARG A 57 0.13 -0.87 -13.51
N ALA A 58 -1.03 -1.52 -13.37
CA ALA A 58 -2.14 -1.36 -14.30
C ALA A 58 -2.70 0.07 -14.34
N GLU A 59 -2.53 0.85 -13.26
CA GLU A 59 -2.86 2.29 -13.20
C GLU A 59 -1.68 3.21 -13.60
N GLY A 60 -0.57 2.65 -14.08
CA GLY A 60 0.58 3.42 -14.59
C GLY A 60 1.62 3.79 -13.54
N PHE A 61 1.49 3.33 -12.29
CA PHE A 61 2.53 3.54 -11.28
C PHE A 61 3.79 2.74 -11.62
N THR A 62 4.94 3.38 -11.48
CA THR A 62 6.25 2.75 -11.74
C THR A 62 7.00 2.36 -10.47
N CYS A 63 6.60 2.92 -9.33
CA CYS A 63 7.15 2.61 -8.02
C CYS A 63 6.03 2.46 -6.97
N ALA A 64 6.33 1.70 -5.93
CA ALA A 64 5.47 1.51 -4.79
C ALA A 64 6.27 1.68 -3.50
N GLU A 65 5.64 2.21 -2.46
CA GLU A 65 6.19 2.24 -1.12
C GLU A 65 5.31 1.45 -0.16
N LEU A 66 5.97 0.73 0.75
CA LEU A 66 5.34 -0.04 1.80
C LEU A 66 5.54 0.69 3.13
N MET A 67 4.43 1.05 3.78
CA MET A 67 4.49 1.50 5.15
C MET A 67 4.66 0.28 6.07
N ALA A 68 5.71 0.28 6.88
CA ALA A 68 5.94 -0.71 7.92
C ALA A 68 6.14 -0.01 9.27
N THR A 69 5.55 -0.57 10.31
CA THR A 69 5.83 -0.19 11.70
C THR A 69 6.85 -1.17 12.26
N LEU A 70 7.89 -0.67 12.91
CA LEU A 70 8.80 -1.51 13.70
C LEU A 70 8.02 -2.11 14.88
N ALA A 71 8.28 -3.38 15.18
CA ALA A 71 7.78 -4.09 16.35
C ALA A 71 8.87 -4.15 17.41
#